data_AF-A0A9P8IKZ6-F1
#
_entry.id   AF-A0A9P8IKZ6-F1
#
_cell.length_a   1.000
_cell.length_b   1.000
_cell.length_c   1.000
_cell.angle_alpha   90.00
_cell.angle_beta   90.00
_cell.angle_gamma   90.00
#
_symmetry.space_group_name_H-M   'P 1'
#
loop_
_entity.id
_entity.type
_entity.pdbx_description
1 polymer ?
#
loop_
_entity_poly.entity_id
_entity_poly.type
_entity_poly.pdbx_seq_one_letter_code
_entity_poly.pdbx_strand_id
1 'polypeptide(L)'
;MDAITNFLHNVPQPLQWGLAGIGALFLGSKILSYLQLVLSAFVLGGTNLRKYGKPGTWAVITGASDGLGKEYALQLAAKGFNLVLVSRTLSKLESLSAEIQQKYPGKGLQVKVLDMDFSQNNDADYERLSELISGLDIGILINNVGQSHSIPVSFLETTKEELQNIVTINCIGTLRVTQVVAPILKQRKRGLILTMGSFGGWTPTPLLATYSGSKAFLQQWSNALSAELADHNVDVYLVLSHLVTTAMSKVRRPSLLVPNARNFVKATLGKIGLGGYQTAPNTYTPWWSHAFMLWFIENIPGANGPITIFFNKRMHEDIRRRALRKAARDAKKQ
;
A
#
# COMPACT_ATOMS: atom_id res chain seq x y z
N MET A 1 31.18 -18.31 32.23
CA MET A 1 30.42 -17.24 32.90
C MET A 1 31.37 -16.31 33.65
N ASP A 2 32.38 -16.83 34.35
CA ASP A 2 33.32 -16.09 35.21
C ASP A 2 34.05 -14.91 34.53
N ALA A 3 34.39 -15.00 33.25
CA ALA A 3 35.03 -13.90 32.51
C ALA A 3 34.09 -12.69 32.30
N ILE A 4 32.79 -12.94 32.08
CA ILE A 4 31.79 -11.88 31.91
C ILE A 4 31.46 -11.25 33.26
N THR A 5 31.32 -12.07 34.31
CA THR A 5 31.05 -11.58 35.66
C THR A 5 32.21 -10.74 36.19
N ASN A 6 33.46 -11.18 35.99
CA ASN A 6 34.66 -10.40 36.37
C ASN A 6 34.79 -9.10 35.57
N PHE A 7 34.47 -9.12 34.27
CA PHE A 7 34.43 -7.90 33.47
C PHE A 7 33.39 -6.91 34.00
N LEU A 8 32.17 -7.37 34.30
CA LEU A 8 31.10 -6.53 34.84
C LEU A 8 31.45 -5.95 36.20
N HIS A 9 32.09 -6.71 37.09
CA HIS A 9 32.56 -6.20 38.39
C HIS A 9 33.61 -5.09 38.29
N ASN A 10 34.41 -5.08 37.21
CA ASN A 10 35.40 -4.04 36.94
C ASN A 10 34.82 -2.77 36.29
N VAL A 11 33.55 -2.80 35.87
CA VAL A 11 32.85 -1.60 35.35
C VAL A 11 32.39 -0.73 36.54
N PRO A 12 32.67 0.57 36.56
CA PRO A 12 32.19 1.45 37.64
C PRO A 12 30.67 1.37 37.83
N GLN A 13 30.19 1.28 39.07
CA GLN A 13 28.74 1.16 39.36
C GLN A 13 27.87 2.23 38.66
N PRO A 14 28.25 3.52 38.57
CA PRO A 14 27.46 4.49 37.82
C PRO A 14 27.28 4.13 36.34
N LEU A 15 28.30 3.54 35.72
CA LEU A 15 28.25 3.08 34.34
C LEU A 15 27.38 1.82 34.19
N GLN A 16 27.42 0.91 35.17
CA GLN A 16 26.51 -0.25 35.20
C GLN A 16 25.04 0.20 35.25
N TRP A 17 24.70 1.12 36.16
CA TRP A 17 23.34 1.67 36.28
C TRP A 17 22.92 2.45 35.02
N GLY A 18 23.84 3.20 34.41
CA GLY A 18 23.59 3.88 33.13
C GLY A 18 23.26 2.90 32.00
N LEU A 19 24.05 1.83 31.85
CA LEU A 19 23.80 0.79 30.85
C LEU A 19 22.49 0.02 31.13
N ALA A 20 22.20 -0.29 32.40
CA ALA A 20 20.94 -0.91 32.79
C ALA A 20 19.74 -0.01 32.47
N GLY A 21 19.85 1.30 32.71
CA GLY A 21 18.83 2.29 32.35
C GLY A 21 18.56 2.33 30.85
N ILE A 22 19.60 2.36 30.01
CA ILE A 22 19.47 2.30 28.55
C ILE A 22 18.82 0.99 28.11
N GLY A 23 19.24 -0.15 28.68
CA GLY A 23 18.65 -1.46 28.42
C GLY A 23 17.16 -1.53 28.77
N ALA A 24 16.78 -0.97 29.92
CA ALA A 24 15.39 -0.89 30.36
C ALA A 24 14.53 -0.02 29.42
N LEU A 25 15.04 1.14 28.99
CA LEU A 25 14.36 2.01 28.02
C LEU A 25 14.19 1.32 26.66
N PHE A 26 15.23 0.62 26.20
CA PHE A 26 15.14 -0.15 24.96
C PHE A 26 14.07 -1.24 25.05
N LEU A 27 14.10 -2.09 26.08
CA LEU A 27 13.12 -3.16 26.27
C LEU A 27 11.70 -2.60 26.46
N GLY A 28 11.55 -1.54 27.25
CA GLY A 28 10.29 -0.82 27.43
C GLY A 28 9.73 -0.33 26.10
N SER A 29 10.56 0.25 25.23
CA SER A 29 10.14 0.69 23.89
C SER A 29 9.61 -0.47 23.03
N LYS A 30 10.21 -1.66 23.12
CA LYS A 30 9.80 -2.85 22.36
C LYS A 30 8.49 -3.43 22.87
N ILE A 31 8.31 -3.45 24.20
CA ILE A 31 7.06 -3.86 24.84
C ILE A 31 5.93 -2.91 24.42
N LEU A 32 6.15 -1.59 24.52
CA LEU A 32 5.15 -0.59 24.10
C LEU A 32 4.79 -0.71 22.61
N SER A 33 5.79 -0.89 21.74
CA SER A 33 5.59 -1.14 20.30
C SER A 33 4.76 -2.40 20.05
N TYR A 34 5.03 -3.50 20.76
CA TYR A 34 4.26 -4.74 20.64
C TYR A 34 2.84 -4.60 21.19
N LEU A 35 2.65 -3.91 22.32
CA LEU A 35 1.33 -3.60 22.86
C LEU A 35 0.52 -2.75 21.87
N GLN A 36 1.13 -1.72 21.28
CA GLN A 36 0.51 -0.92 20.24
C GLN A 36 0.13 -1.77 19.03
N LEU A 37 0.98 -2.70 18.60
CA LEU A 37 0.64 -3.67 17.55
C LEU A 37 -0.60 -4.49 17.91
N VAL A 38 -0.65 -5.09 19.10
CA VAL A 38 -1.77 -5.95 19.52
C VAL A 38 -3.07 -5.14 19.61
N LEU A 39 -3.02 -3.97 20.25
CA LEU A 39 -4.16 -3.07 20.36
C LEU A 39 -4.63 -2.63 18.97
N SER A 40 -3.71 -2.19 18.11
CA SER A 40 -4.05 -1.78 16.75
C SER A 40 -4.55 -2.92 15.89
N ALA A 41 -4.08 -4.16 16.08
CA ALA A 41 -4.52 -5.31 15.30
C ALA A 41 -5.95 -5.73 15.70
N PHE A 42 -6.24 -5.81 16.99
CA PHE A 42 -7.43 -6.54 17.48
C PHE A 42 -8.44 -5.70 18.27
N VAL A 43 -8.04 -4.56 18.84
CA VAL A 43 -8.88 -3.80 19.77
C VAL A 43 -9.35 -2.48 19.16
N LEU A 44 -8.42 -1.72 18.57
CA LEU A 44 -8.71 -0.37 18.09
C LEU A 44 -9.28 -0.38 16.66
N GLY A 45 -10.29 0.47 16.45
CA GLY A 45 -10.85 0.80 15.15
C GLY A 45 -10.23 2.07 14.57
N GLY A 46 -10.15 2.14 13.24
CA GLY A 46 -9.70 3.35 12.55
C GLY A 46 -10.80 4.41 12.42
N THR A 47 -10.42 5.51 11.80
CA THR A 47 -11.31 6.64 11.48
C THR A 47 -12.47 6.20 10.58
N ASN A 48 -13.69 6.56 10.97
CA ASN A 48 -14.88 6.25 10.19
C ASN A 48 -14.87 7.02 8.85
N LEU A 49 -15.14 6.33 7.74
CA LEU A 49 -15.24 6.91 6.41
C LEU A 49 -16.21 8.10 6.30
N ARG A 50 -17.21 8.18 7.18
CA ARG A 50 -18.13 9.32 7.27
C ARG A 50 -17.43 10.65 7.58
N LYS A 51 -16.22 10.62 8.16
CA LYS A 51 -15.35 11.80 8.28
C LYS A 51 -15.13 12.47 6.93
N TYR A 52 -14.98 11.71 5.85
CA TYR A 52 -14.58 12.25 4.54
C TYR A 52 -15.77 12.56 3.62
N GLY A 53 -16.96 12.03 3.91
CA GLY A 53 -18.14 12.25 3.09
C GLY A 53 -19.42 11.60 3.61
N LYS A 54 -20.54 12.25 3.30
CA LYS A 54 -21.88 11.66 3.45
C LYS A 54 -22.20 10.80 2.21
N PRO A 55 -23.25 9.96 2.24
CA PRO A 55 -23.72 9.29 1.02
C PRO A 55 -23.89 10.30 -0.13
N GLY A 56 -23.43 9.95 -1.32
CA GLY A 56 -23.39 10.82 -2.49
C GLY A 56 -22.06 11.58 -2.70
N THR A 57 -21.18 11.67 -1.69
CA THR A 57 -19.80 12.13 -1.89
C THR A 57 -19.05 11.15 -2.80
N TRP A 58 -18.15 11.65 -3.64
CA TRP A 58 -17.41 10.88 -4.64
C TRP A 58 -16.07 10.36 -4.10
N ALA A 59 -15.70 9.18 -4.59
CA ALA A 59 -14.36 8.61 -4.43
C ALA A 59 -13.74 8.32 -5.81
N VAL A 60 -12.49 8.73 -6.00
CA VAL A 60 -11.69 8.43 -7.19
C VAL A 60 -10.82 7.21 -6.90
N ILE A 61 -10.87 6.18 -7.74
CA ILE A 61 -10.06 4.96 -7.58
C ILE A 61 -9.28 4.70 -8.86
N THR A 62 -7.94 4.70 -8.76
CA THR A 62 -7.05 4.30 -9.87
C THR A 62 -6.75 2.81 -9.83
N GLY A 63 -6.59 2.19 -11.00
CA GLY A 63 -6.42 0.73 -11.11
C GLY A 63 -7.67 -0.04 -10.65
N ALA A 64 -8.87 0.50 -10.90
CA ALA A 64 -10.13 -0.01 -10.36
C ALA A 64 -10.62 -1.33 -10.99
N SER A 65 -10.03 -1.77 -12.10
CA SER A 65 -10.59 -2.87 -12.92
C SER A 65 -10.46 -4.27 -12.31
N ASP A 66 -9.58 -4.48 -11.32
CA ASP A 66 -9.35 -5.79 -10.70
C ASP A 66 -8.71 -5.65 -9.31
N GLY A 67 -8.58 -6.78 -8.60
CA GLY A 67 -7.83 -6.90 -7.35
C GLY A 67 -8.31 -5.95 -6.26
N LEU A 68 -7.36 -5.24 -5.65
CA LEU A 68 -7.63 -4.30 -4.57
C LEU A 68 -8.48 -3.12 -5.03
N GLY A 69 -8.21 -2.56 -6.21
CA GLY A 69 -8.95 -1.41 -6.75
C GLY A 69 -10.43 -1.71 -6.95
N LYS A 70 -10.74 -2.87 -7.55
CA LYS A 70 -12.13 -3.35 -7.70
C LYS A 70 -12.82 -3.47 -6.34
N GLU A 71 -12.12 -4.02 -5.35
CA GLU A 71 -12.69 -4.19 -4.03
C GLU A 71 -12.88 -2.87 -3.27
N TYR A 72 -11.97 -1.90 -3.41
CA TYR A 72 -12.19 -0.54 -2.89
C TYR A 72 -13.46 0.05 -3.48
N ALA A 73 -13.66 -0.04 -4.80
CA ALA A 73 -14.88 0.43 -5.45
C ALA A 73 -16.14 -0.21 -4.87
N LEU A 74 -16.16 -1.55 -4.76
CA LEU A 74 -17.30 -2.30 -4.22
C LEU A 74 -17.63 -1.92 -2.76
N GLN A 75 -16.61 -1.74 -1.91
CA GLN A 75 -16.81 -1.44 -0.50
C GLN A 75 -17.15 0.04 -0.26
N LEU A 76 -16.59 0.97 -1.03
CA LEU A 76 -16.95 2.38 -0.97
C LEU A 76 -18.39 2.62 -1.48
N ALA A 77 -18.78 1.94 -2.57
CA ALA A 77 -20.19 1.91 -3.01
C ALA A 77 -21.11 1.36 -1.90
N ALA A 78 -20.71 0.29 -1.21
CA ALA A 78 -21.50 -0.25 -0.08
C ALA A 78 -21.75 0.80 1.01
N LYS A 79 -20.81 1.73 1.20
CA LYS A 79 -20.91 2.85 2.17
C LYS A 79 -21.63 4.08 1.61
N GLY A 80 -22.06 4.06 0.35
CA GLY A 80 -22.85 5.12 -0.27
C GLY A 80 -22.03 6.17 -1.02
N PHE A 81 -20.75 5.91 -1.29
CA PHE A 81 -19.95 6.82 -2.11
C PHE A 81 -20.25 6.61 -3.60
N ASN A 82 -20.39 7.71 -4.33
CA ASN A 82 -20.32 7.71 -5.79
C ASN A 82 -18.87 7.47 -6.23
N LEU A 83 -18.65 6.98 -7.45
CA LEU A 83 -17.34 6.47 -7.85
C LEU A 83 -16.87 7.01 -9.18
N VAL A 84 -15.62 7.46 -9.23
CA VAL A 84 -14.87 7.64 -10.48
C VAL A 84 -13.88 6.48 -10.58
N LEU A 85 -14.08 5.60 -11.55
CA LEU A 85 -13.27 4.41 -11.75
C LEU A 85 -12.29 4.64 -12.90
N VAL A 86 -10.99 4.61 -12.60
CA VAL A 86 -9.93 4.86 -13.59
C VAL A 86 -9.08 3.61 -13.76
N SER A 87 -8.96 3.11 -14.98
CA SER A 87 -8.09 1.98 -15.32
C SER A 87 -7.90 1.90 -16.85
N ARG A 88 -7.08 0.98 -17.34
CA ARG A 88 -6.74 0.87 -18.76
C ARG A 88 -7.80 0.21 -19.65
N THR A 89 -8.72 -0.54 -19.05
CA THR A 89 -9.64 -1.41 -19.80
C THR A 89 -11.08 -0.95 -19.56
N LEU A 90 -11.61 -0.18 -20.50
CA LEU A 90 -12.96 0.41 -20.41
C LEU A 90 -14.04 -0.65 -20.14
N SER A 91 -14.04 -1.75 -20.89
CA SER A 91 -15.04 -2.81 -20.74
C SER A 91 -15.08 -3.43 -19.33
N LYS A 92 -13.94 -3.51 -18.63
CA LYS A 92 -13.88 -3.98 -17.24
C LYS A 92 -14.45 -2.93 -16.27
N LEU A 93 -14.24 -1.65 -16.54
CA LEU A 93 -14.79 -0.56 -15.74
C LEU A 93 -16.31 -0.48 -15.89
N GLU A 94 -16.83 -0.60 -17.11
CA GLU A 94 -18.26 -0.66 -17.40
C GLU A 94 -18.92 -1.88 -16.74
N SER A 95 -18.28 -3.05 -16.82
CA SER A 95 -18.74 -4.26 -16.13
C SER A 95 -18.80 -4.07 -14.61
N LEU A 96 -17.78 -3.42 -14.03
CA LEU A 96 -17.77 -3.10 -12.59
C LEU A 96 -18.84 -2.07 -12.22
N SER A 97 -19.07 -1.07 -13.07
CA SER A 97 -20.14 -0.09 -12.90
C SER A 97 -21.51 -0.78 -12.85
N ALA A 98 -21.79 -1.67 -13.81
CA ALA A 98 -23.01 -2.47 -13.84
C ALA A 98 -23.15 -3.38 -12.61
N GLU A 99 -22.07 -4.05 -12.20
CA GLU A 99 -22.04 -4.87 -10.97
C GLU A 99 -22.42 -4.03 -9.73
N ILE A 100 -21.88 -2.82 -9.61
CA ILE A 100 -22.15 -1.91 -8.49
C ILE A 100 -23.61 -1.47 -8.47
N GLN A 101 -24.15 -1.10 -9.63
CA GLN A 101 -25.56 -0.72 -9.78
C GLN A 101 -26.50 -1.87 -9.40
N GLN A 102 -26.20 -3.09 -9.87
CA GLN A 102 -27.01 -4.27 -9.58
C GLN A 102 -26.94 -4.69 -8.11
N LYS A 103 -25.77 -4.56 -7.47
CA LYS A 103 -25.56 -5.02 -6.08
C LYS A 103 -26.15 -4.09 -5.03
N TYR A 104 -26.33 -2.82 -5.36
CA TYR A 104 -26.82 -1.80 -4.44
C TYR A 104 -28.02 -1.03 -5.02
N PRO A 105 -29.11 -1.72 -5.39
CA PRO A 105 -30.30 -1.08 -5.92
C PRO A 105 -30.89 -0.12 -4.89
N GLY A 106 -31.46 1.00 -5.34
CA GLY A 106 -32.12 1.99 -4.49
C GLY A 106 -31.20 2.94 -3.72
N LYS A 107 -29.86 2.82 -3.84
CA LYS A 107 -28.92 3.79 -3.23
C LYS A 107 -28.65 5.04 -4.07
N GLY A 108 -29.15 5.10 -5.31
CA GLY A 108 -28.91 6.24 -6.21
C GLY A 108 -27.44 6.49 -6.51
N LEU A 109 -26.61 5.44 -6.48
CA LEU A 109 -25.17 5.55 -6.71
C LEU A 109 -24.88 5.95 -8.15
N GLN A 110 -24.00 6.93 -8.32
CA GLN A 110 -23.46 7.33 -9.60
C GLN A 110 -22.05 6.77 -9.78
N VAL A 111 -21.77 6.27 -10.97
CA VAL A 111 -20.45 5.75 -11.35
C VAL A 111 -20.04 6.38 -12.67
N LYS A 112 -18.88 7.02 -12.67
CA LYS A 112 -18.19 7.54 -13.85
C LYS A 112 -16.98 6.65 -14.12
N VAL A 113 -16.70 6.37 -15.38
CA VAL A 113 -15.56 5.54 -15.79
C VAL A 113 -14.64 6.35 -16.70
N LEU A 114 -13.33 6.12 -16.60
CA LEU A 114 -12.33 6.69 -17.50
C LEU A 114 -11.29 5.62 -17.83
N ASP A 115 -11.14 5.35 -19.12
CA ASP A 115 -10.02 4.58 -19.61
C ASP A 115 -8.76 5.44 -19.69
N MET A 116 -7.70 5.01 -19.02
CA MET A 116 -6.45 5.76 -18.93
C MET A 116 -5.27 4.79 -18.83
N ASP A 117 -4.34 4.90 -19.77
CA ASP A 117 -3.08 4.15 -19.76
C ASP A 117 -1.93 4.95 -19.17
N PHE A 118 -1.71 4.73 -17.88
CA PHE A 118 -0.66 5.36 -17.11
C PHE A 118 0.75 5.11 -17.66
N SER A 119 1.02 4.06 -18.46
CA SER A 119 2.34 3.91 -19.10
C SER A 119 2.60 4.95 -20.20
N GLN A 120 1.54 5.49 -20.82
CA GLN A 120 1.70 6.52 -21.86
C GLN A 120 2.03 7.88 -21.26
N ASN A 121 1.63 8.15 -20.01
CA ASN A 121 1.81 9.43 -19.33
C ASN A 121 1.36 10.64 -20.18
N ASN A 122 0.25 10.49 -20.89
CA ASN A 122 -0.28 11.50 -21.81
C ASN A 122 -1.02 12.60 -21.04
N ASP A 123 -0.74 13.86 -21.35
CA ASP A 123 -1.38 15.04 -20.72
C ASP A 123 -2.89 15.06 -20.93
N ALA A 124 -3.36 14.68 -22.13
CA ALA A 124 -4.77 14.62 -22.46
C ALA A 124 -5.57 13.68 -21.54
N ASP A 125 -4.95 12.61 -21.02
CA ASP A 125 -5.64 11.70 -20.09
C ASP A 125 -5.90 12.37 -18.73
N TYR A 126 -4.96 13.19 -18.25
CA TYR A 126 -5.11 13.93 -17.00
C TYR A 126 -6.06 15.12 -17.15
N GLU A 127 -6.11 15.74 -18.33
CA GLU A 127 -7.13 16.74 -18.68
C GLU A 127 -8.53 16.12 -18.68
N ARG A 128 -8.72 14.97 -19.36
CA ARG A 128 -9.98 14.21 -19.32
C ARG A 128 -10.39 13.83 -17.89
N LEU A 129 -9.44 13.43 -17.05
CA LEU A 129 -9.70 13.17 -15.63
C LEU A 129 -10.16 14.44 -14.90
N SER A 130 -9.47 15.56 -15.10
CA SER A 130 -9.80 16.86 -14.49
C SER A 130 -11.21 17.31 -14.88
N GLU A 131 -11.56 17.24 -16.16
CA GLU A 131 -12.89 17.56 -16.68
C GLU A 131 -13.96 16.64 -16.09
N LEU A 132 -13.70 15.32 -16.06
CA LEU A 132 -14.65 14.33 -15.56
C LEU A 132 -15.01 14.54 -14.09
N ILE A 133 -14.05 15.00 -13.29
CA ILE A 133 -14.23 15.21 -11.85
C ILE A 133 -14.62 16.65 -11.48
N SER A 134 -14.64 17.56 -12.45
CA SER A 134 -15.01 18.95 -12.23
C SER A 134 -16.42 19.07 -11.66
N GLY A 135 -16.57 19.90 -10.62
CA GLY A 135 -17.84 20.11 -9.91
C GLY A 135 -18.31 18.95 -9.01
N LEU A 136 -17.58 17.84 -8.94
CA LEU A 136 -17.95 16.72 -8.06
C LEU A 136 -17.52 16.99 -6.61
N ASP A 137 -18.38 16.61 -5.65
CA ASP A 137 -18.04 16.58 -4.23
C ASP A 137 -17.10 15.40 -3.93
N ILE A 138 -15.81 15.52 -4.22
CA ILE A 138 -14.82 14.45 -3.98
C ILE A 138 -14.35 14.50 -2.53
N GLY A 139 -14.40 13.35 -1.86
CA GLY A 139 -13.89 13.20 -0.49
C GLY A 139 -12.75 12.19 -0.36
N ILE A 140 -12.56 11.30 -1.32
CA ILE A 140 -11.59 10.19 -1.21
C ILE A 140 -10.84 9.99 -2.53
N LEU A 141 -9.53 9.85 -2.45
CA LEU A 141 -8.65 9.35 -3.51
C LEU A 141 -8.01 8.03 -3.07
N ILE A 142 -8.14 7.00 -3.89
CA ILE A 142 -7.44 5.73 -3.75
C ILE A 142 -6.41 5.62 -4.89
N ASN A 143 -5.16 5.94 -4.58
CA ASN A 143 -4.00 5.73 -5.44
C ASN A 143 -3.59 4.26 -5.41
N ASN A 144 -4.25 3.44 -6.24
CA ASN A 144 -4.05 2.00 -6.28
C ASN A 144 -3.40 1.50 -7.58
N VAL A 145 -3.44 2.26 -8.67
CA VAL A 145 -2.76 1.86 -9.91
C VAL A 145 -1.28 1.55 -9.64
N GLY A 146 -0.78 0.50 -10.28
CA GLY A 146 0.61 0.12 -10.16
C GLY A 146 0.99 -1.04 -11.06
N GLN A 147 2.29 -1.16 -11.30
CA GLN A 147 2.94 -2.25 -12.02
C GLN A 147 4.11 -2.77 -11.17
N SER A 148 4.23 -4.11 -11.11
CA SER A 148 5.44 -4.80 -10.66
C SER A 148 6.09 -5.50 -11.84
N HIS A 149 7.23 -6.16 -11.62
CA HIS A 149 7.86 -6.92 -12.68
C HIS A 149 6.99 -8.10 -13.10
N SER A 150 7.05 -8.44 -14.37
CA SER A 150 6.41 -9.61 -14.97
C SER A 150 6.84 -10.89 -14.25
N ILE A 151 8.12 -11.04 -13.93
CA ILE A 151 8.67 -12.05 -13.03
C ILE A 151 9.79 -11.40 -12.22
N PRO A 152 10.24 -11.97 -11.09
CA PRO A 152 11.47 -11.51 -10.49
C PRO A 152 12.63 -11.73 -11.47
N VAL A 153 13.42 -10.70 -11.71
CA VAL A 153 14.45 -10.65 -12.77
C VAL A 153 15.61 -9.77 -12.30
N SER A 154 16.83 -10.05 -12.72
CA SER A 154 17.96 -9.18 -12.37
C SER A 154 17.76 -7.81 -12.99
N PHE A 155 18.19 -6.74 -12.31
CA PHE A 155 18.14 -5.39 -12.86
C PHE A 155 18.83 -5.31 -14.24
N LEU A 156 19.98 -5.98 -14.38
CA LEU A 156 20.75 -6.02 -15.63
C LEU A 156 20.03 -6.73 -16.79
N GLU A 157 19.00 -7.53 -16.50
CA GLU A 157 18.22 -8.28 -17.48
C GLU A 157 16.82 -7.67 -17.68
N THR A 158 16.46 -6.65 -16.90
CA THR A 158 15.14 -6.01 -16.99
C THR A 158 15.11 -5.11 -18.22
N THR A 159 14.05 -5.21 -19.04
CA THR A 159 13.96 -4.40 -20.26
C THR A 159 13.81 -2.93 -19.92
N LYS A 160 14.34 -2.04 -20.78
CA LYS A 160 14.19 -0.59 -20.60
C LYS A 160 12.72 -0.17 -20.50
N GLU A 161 11.86 -0.79 -21.31
CA GLU A 161 10.43 -0.56 -21.30
C GLU A 161 9.79 -0.92 -19.95
N GLU A 162 10.12 -2.08 -19.37
CA GLU A 162 9.59 -2.49 -18.07
C GLU A 162 10.08 -1.58 -16.94
N LEU A 163 11.36 -1.17 -16.99
CA LEU A 163 11.92 -0.20 -16.06
C LEU A 163 11.16 1.14 -16.10
N GLN A 164 10.97 1.69 -17.31
CA GLN A 164 10.27 2.94 -17.52
C GLN A 164 8.80 2.82 -17.08
N ASN A 165 8.10 1.77 -17.51
CA ASN A 165 6.69 1.56 -17.16
C ASN A 165 6.48 1.48 -15.65
N ILE A 166 7.34 0.78 -14.91
CA ILE A 166 7.24 0.71 -13.44
C ILE A 166 7.34 2.10 -12.81
N VAL A 167 8.31 2.92 -13.22
CA VAL A 167 8.51 4.27 -12.66
C VAL A 167 7.36 5.20 -13.08
N THR A 168 7.03 5.21 -14.37
CA THR A 168 5.97 6.04 -14.92
C THR A 168 4.62 5.74 -14.26
N ILE A 169 4.21 4.48 -14.18
CA ILE A 169 2.91 4.12 -13.62
C ILE A 169 2.89 4.33 -12.11
N ASN A 170 3.89 3.83 -11.38
CA ASN A 170 3.84 3.84 -9.91
C ASN A 170 4.09 5.23 -9.34
N CYS A 171 5.05 5.97 -9.89
CA CYS A 171 5.44 7.27 -9.37
C CYS A 171 4.71 8.39 -10.11
N ILE A 172 5.02 8.59 -11.40
CA ILE A 172 4.51 9.76 -12.15
C ILE A 172 2.99 9.75 -12.23
N GLY A 173 2.38 8.60 -12.53
CA GLY A 173 0.92 8.44 -12.56
C GLY A 173 0.25 8.80 -11.23
N THR A 174 0.81 8.34 -10.12
CA THR A 174 0.33 8.66 -8.78
C THR A 174 0.44 10.15 -8.47
N LEU A 175 1.58 10.78 -8.79
CA LEU A 175 1.80 12.22 -8.58
C LEU A 175 0.77 13.04 -9.36
N ARG A 176 0.62 12.76 -10.65
CA ARG A 176 -0.23 13.54 -11.55
C ARG A 176 -1.72 13.39 -11.22
N VAL A 177 -2.20 12.18 -10.92
CA VAL A 177 -3.58 12.00 -10.42
C VAL A 177 -3.78 12.78 -9.12
N THR A 178 -2.81 12.75 -8.22
CA THR A 178 -2.91 13.47 -6.95
C THR A 178 -2.91 14.97 -7.17
N GLN A 179 -2.14 15.51 -8.13
CA GLN A 179 -2.18 16.93 -8.50
C GLN A 179 -3.54 17.36 -9.07
N VAL A 180 -4.25 16.46 -9.75
CA VAL A 180 -5.60 16.72 -10.27
C VAL A 180 -6.64 16.70 -9.13
N VAL A 181 -6.54 15.77 -8.19
CA VAL A 181 -7.60 15.54 -7.16
C VAL A 181 -7.36 16.31 -5.85
N ALA A 182 -6.11 16.45 -5.40
CA ALA A 182 -5.79 17.07 -4.12
C ALA A 182 -6.27 18.53 -3.96
N PRO A 183 -6.28 19.40 -5.00
CA PRO A 183 -6.84 20.74 -4.90
C PRO A 183 -8.31 20.75 -4.46
N ILE A 184 -9.11 19.79 -4.94
CA ILE A 184 -10.53 19.64 -4.58
C ILE A 184 -10.66 19.26 -3.09
N LEU A 185 -9.86 18.28 -2.63
CA LEU A 185 -9.84 17.85 -1.23
C LEU A 185 -9.41 18.99 -0.29
N LYS A 186 -8.40 19.76 -0.70
CA LYS A 186 -7.90 20.94 0.01
C LYS A 186 -8.96 22.04 0.09
N GLN A 187 -9.62 22.36 -1.01
CA GLN A 187 -10.70 23.35 -1.04
C GLN A 187 -11.87 22.95 -0.14
N ARG A 188 -12.21 21.66 -0.13
CA ARG A 188 -13.22 21.08 0.76
C ARG A 188 -12.84 21.13 2.24
N LYS A 189 -11.56 21.37 2.55
CA LYS A 189 -10.97 21.29 3.90
C LYS A 189 -11.32 19.98 4.61
N ARG A 190 -11.39 18.89 3.84
CA ARG A 190 -11.76 17.55 4.31
C ARG A 190 -11.54 16.53 3.22
N GLY A 191 -10.64 15.56 3.43
CA GLY A 191 -10.39 14.53 2.44
C GLY A 191 -9.57 13.36 2.96
N LEU A 192 -9.55 12.29 2.19
CA LEU A 192 -8.70 11.12 2.43
C LEU A 192 -7.94 10.77 1.14
N ILE A 193 -6.63 10.64 1.25
CA ILE A 193 -5.78 10.06 0.21
C ILE A 193 -5.18 8.77 0.77
N LEU A 194 -5.50 7.63 0.15
CA LEU A 194 -4.87 6.35 0.43
C LEU A 194 -3.97 5.95 -0.74
N THR A 195 -2.67 5.83 -0.48
CA THR A 195 -1.70 5.39 -1.47
C THR A 195 -1.26 3.97 -1.19
N MET A 196 -1.39 3.09 -2.20
CA MET A 196 -1.03 1.69 -2.06
C MET A 196 0.49 1.49 -2.08
N GLY A 197 1.03 1.27 -0.88
CA GLY A 197 2.39 0.83 -0.64
C GLY A 197 2.57 -0.68 -0.82
N SER A 198 3.78 -1.13 -0.53
CA SER A 198 4.17 -2.54 -0.61
C SER A 198 5.29 -2.82 0.38
N PHE A 199 5.35 -4.03 0.92
CA PHE A 199 6.53 -4.52 1.63
C PHE A 199 7.81 -4.34 0.79
N GLY A 200 7.69 -4.43 -0.54
CA GLY A 200 8.80 -4.17 -1.45
C GLY A 200 9.33 -2.73 -1.40
N GLY A 201 8.53 -1.76 -0.96
CA GLY A 201 8.97 -0.39 -0.71
C GLY A 201 9.49 -0.14 0.70
N TRP A 202 9.30 -1.09 1.62
CA TRP A 202 9.73 -1.00 3.00
C TRP A 202 11.07 -1.72 3.24
N THR A 203 11.24 -2.87 2.58
CA THR A 203 12.44 -3.71 2.65
C THR A 203 13.04 -3.85 1.25
N PRO A 204 14.38 -3.72 1.10
CA PRO A 204 15.06 -3.97 -0.16
C PRO A 204 14.68 -5.33 -0.72
N THR A 205 14.22 -5.33 -1.97
CA THR A 205 13.67 -6.52 -2.61
C THR A 205 14.46 -6.89 -3.86
N PRO A 206 15.54 -7.69 -3.72
CA PRO A 206 16.34 -8.17 -4.84
C PRO A 206 15.49 -8.87 -5.89
N LEU A 207 15.90 -8.74 -7.16
CA LEU A 207 15.15 -9.17 -8.35
C LEU A 207 13.84 -8.41 -8.64
N LEU A 208 13.51 -7.39 -7.84
CA LEU A 208 12.43 -6.44 -8.10
C LEU A 208 12.89 -5.00 -7.86
N ALA A 209 14.17 -4.70 -8.11
CA ALA A 209 14.84 -3.46 -7.67
C ALA A 209 14.08 -2.17 -8.04
N THR A 210 13.63 -2.03 -9.29
CA THR A 210 12.90 -0.84 -9.76
C THR A 210 11.53 -0.70 -9.11
N TYR A 211 10.83 -1.81 -8.91
CA TYR A 211 9.56 -1.84 -8.21
C TYR A 211 9.74 -1.46 -6.74
N SER A 212 10.76 -2.03 -6.10
CA SER A 212 11.14 -1.73 -4.71
C SER A 212 11.41 -0.24 -4.53
N GLY A 213 12.24 0.35 -5.40
CA GLY A 213 12.49 1.80 -5.42
C GLY A 213 11.24 2.64 -5.63
N SER A 214 10.38 2.27 -6.58
CA SER A 214 9.14 3.01 -6.84
C SER A 214 8.17 3.02 -5.65
N LYS A 215 8.13 1.94 -4.85
CA LYS A 215 7.28 1.85 -3.66
C LYS A 215 7.90 2.56 -2.46
N ALA A 216 9.22 2.59 -2.36
CA ALA A 216 9.93 3.43 -1.38
C ALA A 216 9.74 4.94 -1.67
N PHE A 217 9.72 5.33 -2.95
CA PHE A 217 9.36 6.69 -3.36
C PHE A 217 7.97 7.08 -2.83
N LEU A 218 6.95 6.24 -3.07
CA LEU A 218 5.59 6.52 -2.61
C LEU A 218 5.48 6.60 -1.08
N GLN A 219 6.30 5.86 -0.35
CA GLN A 219 6.35 5.92 1.12
C GLN A 219 6.78 7.30 1.60
N GLN A 220 7.91 7.82 1.11
CA GLN A 220 8.40 9.13 1.52
C GLN A 220 7.52 10.26 1.01
N TRP A 221 7.09 10.16 -0.24
CA TRP A 221 6.19 11.13 -0.85
C TRP A 221 4.85 11.24 -0.09
N SER A 222 4.24 10.12 0.29
CA SER A 222 2.95 10.15 1.03
C SER A 222 3.11 10.78 2.41
N ASN A 223 4.25 10.56 3.08
CA ASN A 223 4.51 11.13 4.41
C ASN A 223 4.72 12.64 4.33
N ALA A 224 5.48 13.12 3.34
CA ALA A 224 5.66 14.54 3.09
C ALA A 224 4.32 15.22 2.76
N LEU A 225 3.55 14.64 1.82
CA LEU A 225 2.26 15.18 1.42
C LEU A 225 1.25 15.22 2.58
N SER A 226 1.31 14.25 3.50
CA SER A 226 0.49 14.24 4.71
C SER A 226 0.72 15.47 5.58
N ALA A 227 1.99 15.87 5.75
CA ALA A 227 2.32 17.09 6.50
C ALA A 227 1.87 18.35 5.75
N GLU A 228 2.06 18.41 4.43
CA GLU A 228 1.68 19.57 3.60
C GLU A 228 0.16 19.81 3.56
N LEU A 229 -0.65 18.75 3.70
CA LEU A 229 -2.11 18.85 3.62
C LEU A 229 -2.81 18.79 4.99
N ALA A 230 -2.06 18.65 6.08
CA ALA A 230 -2.60 18.56 7.44
C ALA A 230 -3.45 19.79 7.82
N ASP A 231 -2.95 21.00 7.53
CA ASP A 231 -3.64 22.28 7.80
C ASP A 231 -4.95 22.45 6.99
N HIS A 232 -5.18 21.56 6.04
CA HIS A 232 -6.38 21.52 5.22
C HIS A 232 -7.31 20.36 5.60
N ASN A 233 -7.06 19.66 6.72
CA ASN A 233 -7.80 18.49 7.18
C ASN A 233 -7.95 17.39 6.10
N VAL A 234 -6.93 17.24 5.26
CA VAL A 234 -6.85 16.13 4.30
C VAL A 234 -5.89 15.10 4.87
N ASP A 235 -6.43 13.96 5.25
CA ASP A 235 -5.62 12.87 5.78
C ASP A 235 -4.97 12.12 4.61
N VAL A 236 -3.65 11.97 4.65
CA VAL A 236 -2.90 11.19 3.66
C VAL A 236 -2.22 10.04 4.37
N TYR A 237 -2.45 8.82 3.87
CA TYR A 237 -1.82 7.62 4.41
C TYR A 237 -1.25 6.71 3.32
N LEU A 238 -0.10 6.10 3.62
CA LEU A 238 0.36 4.93 2.87
C LEU A 238 -0.21 3.65 3.48
N VAL A 239 -0.84 2.83 2.65
CA VAL A 239 -1.32 1.51 3.02
C VAL A 239 -0.26 0.48 2.68
N LEU A 240 0.40 -0.06 3.70
CA LEU A 240 1.45 -1.06 3.51
C LEU A 240 0.82 -2.46 3.33
N SER A 241 1.02 -3.03 2.14
CA SER A 241 0.53 -4.37 1.80
C SER A 241 1.69 -5.35 1.63
N HIS A 242 1.54 -6.57 2.14
CA HIS A 242 2.36 -7.70 1.67
C HIS A 242 1.59 -8.43 0.57
N LEU A 243 1.88 -9.70 0.33
CA LEU A 243 1.18 -10.49 -0.67
C LEU A 243 -0.33 -10.53 -0.35
N VAL A 244 -1.14 -10.19 -1.36
CA VAL A 244 -2.60 -10.30 -1.36
C VAL A 244 -2.99 -11.04 -2.63
N THR A 245 -3.95 -11.97 -2.56
CA THR A 245 -4.37 -12.75 -3.73
C THR A 245 -4.98 -11.84 -4.80
N THR A 246 -4.20 -11.58 -5.83
CA THR A 246 -4.51 -10.67 -6.93
C THR A 246 -3.78 -11.13 -8.20
N ALA A 247 -4.24 -10.69 -9.37
CA ALA A 247 -3.55 -10.95 -10.63
C ALA A 247 -2.07 -10.51 -10.60
N MET A 248 -1.78 -9.34 -10.00
CA MET A 248 -0.42 -8.80 -9.86
C MET A 248 0.50 -9.73 -9.05
N SER A 249 0.03 -10.24 -7.91
CA SER A 249 0.83 -11.15 -7.06
C SER A 249 1.04 -12.54 -7.67
N LYS A 250 0.19 -12.93 -8.63
CA LYS A 250 0.09 -14.30 -9.19
C LYS A 250 -0.24 -15.38 -8.15
N VAL A 251 -0.58 -15.01 -6.92
CA VAL A 251 -1.02 -15.93 -5.88
C VAL A 251 -2.52 -16.19 -6.01
N ARG A 252 -2.90 -17.46 -6.13
CA ARG A 252 -4.29 -17.87 -6.41
C ARG A 252 -5.08 -18.31 -5.19
N ARG A 253 -4.41 -18.66 -4.09
CA ARG A 253 -5.07 -19.21 -2.89
C ARG A 253 -4.76 -18.34 -1.68
N PRO A 254 -5.78 -17.95 -0.90
CA PRO A 254 -5.55 -17.22 0.33
C PRO A 254 -4.91 -18.12 1.39
N SER A 255 -4.19 -17.51 2.32
CA SER A 255 -3.61 -18.14 3.50
C SER A 255 -3.61 -17.15 4.66
N LEU A 256 -3.12 -17.56 5.83
CA LEU A 256 -2.99 -16.68 6.99
C LEU A 256 -2.16 -15.42 6.68
N LEU A 257 -1.09 -15.57 5.90
CA LEU A 257 -0.16 -14.50 5.52
C LEU A 257 -0.53 -13.85 4.18
N VAL A 258 -1.49 -14.41 3.44
CA VAL A 258 -1.92 -13.90 2.13
C VAL A 258 -3.44 -13.79 2.11
N PRO A 259 -4.01 -12.65 2.56
CA PRO A 259 -5.45 -12.45 2.50
C PRO A 259 -5.93 -12.34 1.06
N ASN A 260 -7.25 -12.51 0.88
CA ASN A 260 -7.90 -12.09 -0.36
C ASN A 260 -8.13 -10.57 -0.39
N ALA A 261 -8.38 -10.03 -1.58
CA ALA A 261 -8.58 -8.59 -1.78
C ALA A 261 -9.72 -8.04 -0.90
N ARG A 262 -10.85 -8.76 -0.81
CA ARG A 262 -12.00 -8.43 0.04
C ARG A 262 -11.63 -8.20 1.50
N ASN A 263 -10.96 -9.16 2.11
CA ASN A 263 -10.57 -9.09 3.51
C ASN A 263 -9.50 -8.03 3.75
N PHE A 264 -8.55 -7.89 2.83
CA PHE A 264 -7.52 -6.86 2.91
C PHE A 264 -8.14 -5.45 2.87
N VAL A 265 -8.96 -5.14 1.86
CA VAL A 265 -9.62 -3.82 1.75
C VAL A 265 -10.56 -3.55 2.91
N LYS A 266 -11.29 -4.57 3.40
CA LYS A 266 -12.13 -4.43 4.59
C LYS A 266 -11.30 -4.01 5.80
N ALA A 267 -10.13 -4.62 5.98
CA ALA A 267 -9.21 -4.25 7.04
C ALA A 267 -8.65 -2.85 6.82
N THR A 268 -8.29 -2.47 5.58
CA THR A 268 -7.83 -1.11 5.26
C THR A 268 -8.86 -0.07 5.68
N LEU A 269 -10.08 -0.17 5.16
CA LEU A 269 -11.12 0.83 5.40
C LEU A 269 -11.61 0.84 6.86
N GLY A 270 -11.42 -0.26 7.59
CA GLY A 270 -11.72 -0.34 9.04
C GLY A 270 -10.60 0.18 9.95
N LYS A 271 -9.39 0.42 9.42
CA LYS A 271 -8.20 0.84 10.19
C LYS A 271 -7.57 2.13 9.64
N ILE A 272 -8.33 2.96 8.95
CA ILE A 272 -7.85 4.24 8.39
C ILE A 272 -7.25 5.08 9.52
N GLY A 273 -6.01 5.55 9.31
CA GLY A 273 -5.31 6.41 10.27
C GLY A 273 -4.97 5.75 11.60
N LEU A 274 -5.21 4.45 11.74
CA LEU A 274 -4.74 3.68 12.87
C LEU A 274 -3.23 3.48 12.70
N GLY A 275 -2.46 4.49 13.13
CA GLY A 275 -1.00 4.42 13.18
C GLY A 275 -0.60 3.18 13.94
N GLY A 276 0.11 2.28 13.27
CA GLY A 276 0.63 1.09 13.92
C GLY A 276 1.94 1.39 14.64
N TYR A 277 2.67 0.33 14.97
CA TYR A 277 4.00 0.40 15.58
C TYR A 277 5.10 0.84 14.59
N GLN A 278 4.77 1.01 13.31
CA GLN A 278 5.72 1.31 12.26
C GLN A 278 6.45 2.62 12.55
N THR A 279 7.72 2.66 12.18
CA THR A 279 8.59 3.82 12.39
C THR A 279 8.26 5.00 11.47
N ALA A 280 7.56 4.76 10.35
CA ALA A 280 7.13 5.81 9.44
C ALA A 280 5.76 6.37 9.88
N PRO A 281 5.63 7.70 10.03
CA PRO A 281 4.34 8.32 10.32
C PRO A 281 3.37 8.08 9.17
N ASN A 282 2.07 8.19 9.45
CA ASN A 282 1.01 8.12 8.43
C ASN A 282 1.08 6.88 7.52
N THR A 283 1.61 5.78 8.06
CA THR A 283 1.71 4.49 7.39
C THR A 283 1.07 3.44 8.27
N TYR A 284 0.24 2.57 7.68
CA TYR A 284 -0.33 1.47 8.44
C TYR A 284 -0.42 0.19 7.61
N THR A 285 -0.24 -0.93 8.31
CA THR A 285 -0.39 -2.29 7.78
C THR A 285 -1.73 -2.84 8.27
N PRO A 286 -2.80 -2.76 7.47
CA PRO A 286 -4.15 -3.00 7.97
C PRO A 286 -4.45 -4.47 8.27
N TRP A 287 -3.81 -5.39 7.56
CA TRP A 287 -4.00 -6.81 7.79
C TRP A 287 -3.15 -7.27 8.97
N TRP A 288 -3.80 -7.81 10.00
CA TRP A 288 -3.15 -8.13 11.27
C TRP A 288 -1.92 -9.01 11.10
N SER A 289 -1.98 -10.08 10.29
CA SER A 289 -0.83 -10.99 10.16
C SER A 289 0.33 -10.36 9.39
N HIS A 290 0.04 -9.42 8.48
CA HIS A 290 1.08 -8.60 7.84
C HIS A 290 1.74 -7.69 8.88
N ALA A 291 0.96 -7.09 9.78
CA ALA A 291 1.48 -6.24 10.85
C ALA A 291 2.38 -7.02 11.83
N PHE A 292 2.00 -8.24 12.24
CA PHE A 292 2.86 -9.07 13.09
C PHE A 292 4.15 -9.50 12.39
N MET A 293 4.05 -9.90 11.11
CA MET A 293 5.22 -10.29 10.32
C MET A 293 6.18 -9.12 10.15
N LEU A 294 5.67 -7.93 9.84
CA LEU A 294 6.49 -6.73 9.68
C LEU A 294 7.12 -6.32 11.02
N TRP A 295 6.41 -6.41 12.14
CA TRP A 295 6.96 -6.11 13.48
C TRP A 295 8.12 -7.04 13.80
N PHE A 296 7.95 -8.34 13.53
CA PHE A 296 9.01 -9.31 13.71
C PHE A 296 10.22 -8.98 12.84
N ILE A 297 10.02 -8.69 11.55
CA ILE A 297 11.10 -8.35 10.61
C ILE A 297 11.86 -7.09 11.06
N GLU A 298 11.16 -6.05 11.52
CA GLU A 298 11.79 -4.81 11.97
C GLU A 298 12.59 -4.98 13.27
N ASN A 299 12.09 -5.79 14.20
CA ASN A 299 12.63 -5.86 15.55
C ASN A 299 13.66 -6.98 15.75
N ILE A 300 13.66 -8.02 14.90
CA ILE A 300 14.53 -9.18 15.05
C ILE A 300 15.66 -9.21 13.99
N PRO A 301 15.42 -9.52 12.71
CA PRO A 301 16.50 -9.50 11.70
C PRO A 301 16.79 -8.10 11.13
N GLY A 302 15.93 -7.12 11.41
CA GLY A 302 15.97 -5.77 10.84
C GLY A 302 15.42 -5.72 9.42
N ALA A 303 14.52 -4.77 9.12
CA ALA A 303 13.86 -4.67 7.80
C ALA A 303 14.83 -4.44 6.63
N ASN A 304 15.99 -3.82 6.91
CA ASN A 304 17.07 -3.57 5.95
C ASN A 304 18.32 -4.42 6.24
N GLY A 305 18.22 -5.39 7.17
CA GLY A 305 19.34 -6.21 7.59
C GLY A 305 19.73 -7.26 6.55
N PRO A 306 21.00 -7.72 6.55
CA PRO A 306 21.50 -8.69 5.58
C PRO A 306 20.73 -10.02 5.62
N ILE A 307 20.26 -10.44 6.80
CA ILE A 307 19.46 -11.66 6.97
C ILE A 307 18.12 -11.53 6.23
N THR A 308 17.40 -10.43 6.44
CA THR A 308 16.12 -10.16 5.77
C THR A 308 16.30 -10.11 4.26
N ILE A 309 17.33 -9.41 3.78
CA ILE A 309 17.64 -9.31 2.35
C ILE A 309 17.99 -10.68 1.76
N PHE A 310 18.75 -11.51 2.47
CA PHE A 310 19.10 -12.86 2.04
C PHE A 310 17.86 -13.75 1.84
N PHE A 311 16.96 -13.80 2.83
CA PHE A 311 15.72 -14.58 2.70
C PHE A 311 14.81 -14.02 1.61
N ASN A 312 14.69 -12.69 1.51
CA ASN A 312 13.89 -12.04 0.48
C ASN A 312 14.42 -12.36 -0.93
N LYS A 313 15.75 -12.31 -1.13
CA LYS A 313 16.41 -12.69 -2.39
C LYS A 313 16.11 -14.14 -2.75
N ARG A 314 16.31 -15.07 -1.81
CA ARG A 314 16.09 -16.51 -2.04
C ARG A 314 14.65 -16.81 -2.45
N MET A 315 13.68 -16.17 -1.80
CA MET A 315 12.27 -16.28 -2.19
C MET A 315 12.03 -15.84 -3.64
N HIS A 316 12.61 -14.71 -4.06
CA HIS A 316 12.46 -14.20 -5.42
C HIS A 316 13.17 -15.07 -6.47
N GLU A 317 14.34 -15.61 -6.15
CA GLU A 317 15.05 -16.58 -7.00
C GLU A 317 14.20 -17.83 -7.23
N ASP A 318 13.53 -18.34 -6.18
CA ASP A 318 12.60 -19.46 -6.29
C ASP A 318 11.40 -19.16 -7.17
N ILE A 319 10.80 -17.97 -7.03
CA ILE A 319 9.69 -17.52 -7.88
C ILE A 319 10.16 -17.42 -9.34
N ARG A 320 11.32 -16.81 -9.58
CA ARG A 320 11.94 -16.69 -10.92
C ARG A 320 12.15 -18.07 -11.55
N ARG A 321 12.79 -19.01 -10.83
CA ARG A 321 13.02 -20.38 -11.30
C ARG A 321 11.71 -21.07 -11.72
N ARG A 322 10.66 -20.95 -10.92
CA ARG A 322 9.33 -21.52 -11.24
C ARG A 322 8.72 -20.88 -12.48
N ALA A 323 8.84 -19.57 -12.62
CA ALA A 323 8.29 -18.84 -13.76
C ALA A 323 9.01 -19.20 -15.06
N LEU A 324 10.34 -19.24 -15.07
CA LEU A 324 11.14 -19.65 -16.22
C LEU A 324 10.87 -21.11 -16.64
N ARG A 325 10.77 -22.03 -15.66
CA ARG A 325 10.38 -23.42 -15.94
C ARG A 325 8.99 -23.50 -16.57
N LYS A 326 8.05 -22.66 -16.12
CA LYS A 326 6.72 -22.61 -16.72
C LYS A 326 6.78 -22.11 -18.17
N ALA A 327 7.46 -20.99 -18.41
CA ALA A 327 7.62 -20.43 -19.76
C ALA A 327 8.28 -21.43 -20.73
N ALA A 328 9.33 -22.13 -20.29
CA ALA A 328 9.99 -23.16 -21.10
C ALA A 328 9.08 -24.35 -21.43
N ARG A 329 8.17 -24.75 -20.52
CA ARG A 329 7.18 -25.80 -20.81
C ARG A 329 6.11 -25.31 -21.78
N ASP A 330 5.66 -24.07 -21.63
CA ASP A 330 4.62 -23.50 -22.48
C ASP A 330 5.16 -23.30 -23.92
N ALA A 331 6.42 -22.88 -24.08
CA ALA A 331 7.10 -22.76 -25.37
C ALA A 331 7.33 -24.10 -26.09
N LYS A 332 7.42 -25.23 -25.36
CA LYS A 332 7.53 -26.57 -25.95
C LYS A 332 6.19 -27.15 -26.43
N LYS A 333 5.06 -26.52 -26.05
CA LYS A 333 3.71 -26.95 -26.44
C LYS A 333 3.17 -26.18 -27.64
N GLN A 334 3.88 -25.13 -28.06
CA GLN A 334 3.64 -24.35 -29.26
C GLN A 334 4.51 -24.92 -30.38
#